data_AF-A0A7V4BSP9-F1
#
_entry.id   AF-A0A7V4BSP9-F1
#
_cell.length_a   1.000
_cell.length_b   1.000
_cell.length_c   1.000
_cell.angle_alpha   90.00
_cell.angle_beta   90.00
_cell.angle_gamma   90.00
#
_symmetry.space_group_name_H-M   'P 1'
#
loop_
_entity.id
_entity.type
_entity.pdbx_description
1 polymer ?
#
loop_
_entity_poly.entity_id
_entity_poly.type
_entity_poly.pdbx_seq_one_letter_code
_entity_poly.pdbx_strand_id
1 'polypeptide(L)'
;MFEKIIYIEGIDPLIIYGVNNTTFDVIKSAFPKLRLVARGNEIKVLGDRTTIEDFEIKLTQIIEYYQRYQSLSREEVSELLVPTGRVQLKSQEYNSDVLIFGNNGKIIKARTRNQQRLIDEAEKNDLLFAVGPAGTGKTYTAIAMAVKALRNKEVRRIILTRPAVEAGEKLGFLPGDVKEKLDPYLQPLYDALNDMMPLKKLNTLIEEGVIQIAPIAFMRGRTLDSAFVILD
;
A
#
# COMPACT_ATOMS: atom_id res chain seq x y z
N MET A 1 -9.94 -1.40 -41.71
CA MET A 1 -9.87 -0.62 -40.46
C MET A 1 -11.24 -0.70 -39.81
N PHE A 2 -11.30 -1.35 -38.65
CA PHE A 2 -12.55 -1.57 -37.91
C PHE A 2 -12.63 -0.59 -36.74
N GLU A 3 -13.86 -0.28 -36.34
CA GLU A 3 -14.16 0.56 -35.18
C GLU A 3 -15.02 -0.26 -34.20
N LYS A 4 -14.66 -0.23 -32.92
CA LYS A 4 -15.43 -0.85 -31.83
C LYS A 4 -15.46 0.07 -30.61
N ILE A 5 -16.59 0.11 -29.93
CA ILE A 5 -16.75 0.80 -28.64
C ILE A 5 -16.82 -0.28 -27.56
N ILE A 6 -15.99 -0.15 -26.53
CA ILE A 6 -15.95 -1.07 -25.39
C ILE A 6 -16.34 -0.29 -24.13
N TYR A 7 -17.25 -0.85 -23.35
CA TYR A 7 -17.74 -0.28 -22.12
C TYR A 7 -16.99 -0.84 -20.92
N ILE A 8 -16.57 0.03 -20.01
CA ILE A 8 -15.99 -0.30 -18.72
C ILE A 8 -17.13 -0.44 -17.72
N GLU A 9 -17.28 -1.64 -17.15
CA GLU A 9 -18.31 -1.94 -16.17
C GLU A 9 -17.69 -2.39 -14.84
N GLY A 10 -18.30 -1.99 -13.72
CA GLY A 10 -17.92 -2.47 -12.38
C GLY A 10 -16.60 -1.90 -11.81
N ILE A 11 -16.06 -0.83 -12.41
CA ILE A 11 -14.85 -0.13 -11.95
C ILE A 11 -14.93 1.34 -12.35
N ASP A 12 -14.47 2.24 -11.47
CA ASP A 12 -14.36 3.66 -11.78
C ASP A 12 -13.33 3.83 -12.92
N PRO A 13 -13.70 4.45 -14.06
CA PRO A 13 -12.78 4.67 -15.17
C PRO A 13 -11.49 5.39 -14.78
N LEU A 14 -11.52 6.25 -13.75
CA LEU A 14 -10.33 6.93 -13.25
C LEU A 14 -9.24 5.95 -12.78
N ILE A 15 -9.63 4.78 -12.28
CA ILE A 15 -8.72 3.75 -11.79
C ILE A 15 -8.00 3.07 -12.97
N ILE A 16 -8.74 2.77 -14.04
CA ILE A 16 -8.16 2.20 -15.27
C ILE A 16 -7.24 3.21 -15.94
N TYR A 17 -7.68 4.46 -16.04
CA TYR A 17 -6.93 5.46 -16.78
C TYR A 17 -5.70 5.95 -16.00
N GLY A 18 -5.80 5.97 -14.67
CA GLY A 18 -4.80 6.57 -13.79
C GLY A 18 -4.86 8.09 -13.82
N VAL A 19 -4.31 8.72 -12.79
CA VAL A 19 -4.16 10.19 -12.72
C VAL A 19 -3.35 10.65 -13.93
N ASN A 20 -3.83 11.68 -14.63
CA ASN A 20 -3.22 12.20 -15.87
C ASN A 20 -3.02 11.15 -16.98
N ASN A 21 -3.88 10.13 -17.06
CA ASN A 21 -3.81 9.04 -18.04
C ASN A 21 -2.54 8.17 -17.96
N THR A 22 -1.81 8.23 -16.85
CA THR A 22 -0.52 7.53 -16.67
C THR A 22 -0.61 6.01 -16.93
N THR A 23 -1.72 5.38 -16.53
CA THR A 23 -1.96 3.95 -16.76
C THR A 23 -2.50 3.70 -18.17
N PHE A 24 -3.41 4.57 -18.66
CA PHE A 24 -3.96 4.47 -20.01
C PHE A 24 -2.89 4.61 -21.09
N ASP A 25 -1.87 5.44 -20.87
CA ASP A 25 -0.77 5.63 -21.81
C ASP A 25 0.16 4.40 -21.87
N VAL A 26 0.25 3.61 -20.79
CA VAL A 26 0.91 2.29 -20.84
C VAL A 26 0.10 1.33 -21.71
N ILE A 27 -1.22 1.31 -21.54
CA ILE A 27 -2.12 0.50 -22.36
C ILE A 27 -1.98 0.87 -23.84
N LYS A 28 -1.99 2.18 -24.19
CA LYS A 28 -1.74 2.64 -25.56
C LYS A 28 -0.40 2.20 -26.10
N SER A 29 0.66 2.29 -25.28
CA SER A 29 2.02 1.92 -25.68
C SER A 29 2.15 0.43 -25.99
N ALA A 30 1.36 -0.42 -25.31
CA ALA A 30 1.31 -1.86 -25.59
C ALA A 30 0.58 -2.19 -26.90
N PHE A 31 -0.31 -1.31 -27.37
CA PHE A 31 -1.08 -1.49 -28.61
C PHE A 31 -0.84 -0.37 -29.62
N PRO A 32 0.39 -0.21 -30.16
CA PRO A 32 0.73 0.92 -31.04
C PRO A 32 0.00 0.89 -32.39
N LYS A 33 -0.55 -0.26 -32.78
CA LYS A 33 -1.35 -0.43 -34.01
C LYS A 33 -2.82 -0.03 -33.83
N LEU A 34 -3.26 0.23 -32.60
CA LEU A 34 -4.62 0.67 -32.30
C LEU A 34 -4.64 2.17 -32.02
N ARG A 35 -5.69 2.83 -32.49
CA ARG A 35 -6.04 4.17 -32.04
C ARG A 35 -7.09 4.04 -30.94
N LEU A 36 -6.69 4.39 -29.71
CA LEU A 36 -7.53 4.32 -28.51
C LEU A 36 -7.97 5.72 -28.06
N VAL A 37 -9.27 5.91 -27.86
CA VAL A 37 -9.85 7.15 -27.32
C VAL A 37 -10.78 6.79 -26.17
N ALA A 38 -10.45 7.22 -24.95
CA ALA A 38 -11.25 6.99 -23.76
C ALA A 38 -12.10 8.23 -23.42
N ARG A 39 -13.36 8.03 -23.05
CA ARG A 39 -14.26 9.07 -22.55
C ARG A 39 -15.25 8.48 -21.55
N GLY A 40 -15.16 8.92 -20.28
CA GLY A 40 -15.99 8.35 -19.22
C GLY A 40 -15.77 6.84 -19.11
N ASN A 41 -16.84 6.05 -19.18
CA ASN A 41 -16.80 4.59 -19.14
C ASN A 41 -16.65 3.94 -20.54
N GLU A 42 -16.42 4.71 -21.60
CA GLU A 42 -16.31 4.18 -22.96
C GLU A 42 -14.87 4.30 -23.48
N ILE A 43 -14.37 3.21 -24.08
CA ILE A 43 -13.11 3.20 -24.85
C ILE A 43 -13.46 2.90 -26.31
N LYS A 44 -13.21 3.88 -27.17
CA LYS A 44 -13.29 3.74 -28.62
C LYS A 44 -11.97 3.21 -29.16
N VAL A 45 -12.03 2.11 -29.91
CA VAL A 45 -10.89 1.39 -30.46
C VAL A 45 -10.99 1.34 -31.97
N LEU A 46 -9.95 1.79 -32.68
CA LEU A 46 -9.85 1.66 -34.13
C LEU A 46 -8.57 0.91 -34.52
N GLY A 47 -8.68 -0.06 -35.43
CA GLY A 47 -7.53 -0.84 -35.91
C GLY A 47 -7.92 -2.13 -36.63
N ASP A 48 -7.01 -3.10 -36.59
CA ASP A 48 -7.23 -4.44 -37.17
C ASP A 48 -8.00 -5.33 -36.20
N ARG A 49 -8.91 -6.14 -36.74
CA ARG A 49 -9.84 -6.96 -35.95
C ARG A 49 -9.14 -7.85 -34.92
N THR A 50 -8.06 -8.51 -35.30
CA THR A 50 -7.27 -9.39 -34.41
C THR A 50 -6.64 -8.63 -33.25
N THR A 51 -6.19 -7.40 -33.48
CA THR A 51 -5.57 -6.57 -32.44
C THR A 51 -6.64 -5.97 -31.51
N ILE A 52 -7.82 -5.65 -32.05
CA ILE A 52 -8.98 -5.21 -31.24
C ILE A 52 -9.44 -6.34 -30.31
N GLU A 53 -9.52 -7.57 -30.80
CA GLU A 53 -9.90 -8.76 -30.01
C GLU A 53 -8.87 -9.03 -28.88
N ASP A 54 -7.57 -8.93 -29.16
CA ASP A 54 -6.52 -9.07 -28.13
C ASP A 54 -6.58 -7.95 -27.08
N PHE A 55 -6.81 -6.70 -27.51
CA PHE A 55 -7.02 -5.57 -26.60
C PHE A 55 -8.19 -5.78 -25.65
N GLU A 56 -9.31 -6.28 -26.17
CA GLU A 56 -10.51 -6.57 -25.37
C GLU A 56 -10.21 -7.63 -24.29
N ILE A 57 -9.53 -8.71 -24.65
CA ILE A 57 -9.11 -9.76 -23.70
C ILE A 57 -8.22 -9.15 -22.60
N LYS A 58 -7.22 -8.34 -22.96
CA LYS A 58 -6.33 -7.71 -21.98
C LYS A 58 -7.05 -6.71 -21.09
N LEU A 59 -7.98 -5.93 -21.64
CA LEU A 59 -8.78 -4.98 -20.88
C LEU A 59 -9.68 -5.70 -19.87
N THR A 60 -10.34 -6.79 -20.27
CA THR A 60 -11.11 -7.64 -19.35
C THR A 60 -10.23 -8.19 -18.22
N GLN A 61 -9.02 -8.68 -18.54
CA GLN A 61 -8.07 -9.16 -17.50
C GLN A 61 -7.68 -8.07 -16.50
N ILE A 62 -7.50 -6.83 -16.96
CA ILE A 62 -7.20 -5.67 -16.09
C ILE A 62 -8.39 -5.38 -15.16
N ILE A 63 -9.62 -5.39 -15.69
CA ILE A 63 -10.84 -5.16 -14.91
C ILE A 63 -11.01 -6.27 -13.86
N GLU A 64 -10.88 -7.54 -14.25
CA GLU A 64 -10.98 -8.68 -13.35
C GLU A 64 -9.90 -8.65 -12.26
N TYR A 65 -8.66 -8.26 -12.61
CA TYR A 65 -7.57 -8.09 -11.65
C TYR A 65 -7.95 -7.06 -10.59
N TYR A 66 -8.43 -5.88 -11.00
CA TYR A 66 -8.86 -4.86 -10.05
C TYR A 66 -10.04 -5.32 -9.21
N GLN A 67 -11.05 -5.98 -9.80
CA GLN A 67 -12.19 -6.49 -9.02
C GLN A 67 -11.75 -7.47 -7.93
N ARG A 68 -10.73 -8.30 -8.21
CA ARG A 68 -10.19 -9.26 -7.25
C ARG A 68 -9.32 -8.64 -6.17
N TYR A 69 -8.43 -7.72 -6.53
CA TYR A 69 -7.39 -7.20 -5.64
C TYR A 69 -7.65 -5.78 -5.13
N GLN A 70 -8.67 -5.10 -5.65
CA GLN A 70 -9.03 -3.72 -5.34
C GLN A 70 -7.85 -2.75 -5.48
N SER A 71 -6.90 -3.08 -6.37
CA SER A 71 -5.67 -2.34 -6.62
C SER A 71 -5.28 -2.49 -8.09
N LEU A 72 -4.80 -1.40 -8.68
CA LEU A 72 -4.30 -1.37 -10.04
C LEU A 72 -3.20 -0.31 -10.17
N SER A 73 -1.93 -0.74 -10.19
CA SER A 73 -0.77 0.11 -10.43
C SER A 73 -0.34 0.08 -11.89
N ARG A 74 0.49 1.06 -12.28
CA ARG A 74 1.06 1.13 -13.63
C ARG A 74 1.88 -0.11 -13.98
N GLU A 75 2.63 -0.63 -13.01
CA GLU A 75 3.47 -1.82 -13.14
C GLU A 75 2.61 -3.07 -13.32
N GLU A 76 1.53 -3.19 -12.55
CA GLU A 76 0.58 -4.31 -12.66
C GLU A 76 -0.09 -4.32 -14.04
N VAL A 77 -0.50 -3.16 -14.55
CA VAL A 77 -1.03 -3.04 -15.91
C VAL A 77 0.00 -3.42 -16.96
N SER A 78 1.25 -2.95 -16.82
CA SER A 78 2.32 -3.31 -17.74
C SER A 78 2.57 -4.83 -17.79
N GLU A 79 2.49 -5.52 -16.65
CA GLU A 79 2.65 -6.97 -16.59
C GLU A 79 1.49 -7.72 -17.24
N LEU A 80 0.25 -7.27 -17.00
CA LEU A 80 -0.94 -7.85 -17.62
C LEU A 80 -0.93 -7.73 -19.14
N LEU A 81 -0.29 -6.70 -19.69
CA LEU A 81 -0.23 -6.41 -21.12
C LEU A 81 0.83 -7.23 -21.90
N VAL A 82 1.74 -7.96 -21.23
CA VAL A 82 2.80 -8.72 -21.92
C VAL A 82 2.19 -9.86 -22.77
N PRO A 83 2.60 -10.04 -24.06
CA PRO A 83 2.07 -11.09 -24.91
C PRO A 83 2.79 -12.43 -24.70
N THR A 84 2.00 -13.45 -24.36
CA THR A 84 2.29 -14.89 -24.45
C THR A 84 3.16 -15.57 -23.38
N GLY A 85 2.89 -16.87 -23.27
CA GLY A 85 2.98 -17.64 -22.04
C GLY A 85 1.69 -17.40 -21.28
N ARG A 86 1.02 -18.45 -20.80
CA ARG A 86 0.10 -18.29 -19.68
C ARG A 86 0.78 -17.27 -18.77
N VAL A 87 0.16 -16.12 -18.52
CA VAL A 87 0.29 -15.59 -17.19
C VAL A 87 -0.22 -16.80 -16.42
N GLN A 88 0.72 -17.62 -15.94
CA GLN A 88 0.62 -18.12 -14.62
C GLN A 88 0.25 -16.81 -13.91
N LEU A 89 -1.06 -16.56 -13.81
CA LEU A 89 -1.69 -16.28 -12.55
C LEU A 89 -0.93 -17.27 -11.72
N LYS A 90 0.22 -16.85 -11.20
CA LYS A 90 0.91 -17.62 -10.21
C LYS A 90 -0.24 -17.68 -9.26
N SER A 91 -0.84 -18.85 -9.18
CA SER A 91 -1.61 -19.31 -8.07
C SER A 91 -0.62 -19.38 -6.89
N GLN A 92 0.13 -18.31 -6.65
CA GLN A 92 -0.10 -17.56 -5.47
C GLN A 92 -1.50 -16.94 -5.69
N GLU A 93 -2.61 -17.61 -5.37
CA GLU A 93 -2.96 -17.68 -3.95
C GLU A 93 -1.97 -16.83 -3.18
N TYR A 94 -2.18 -15.50 -3.24
CA TYR A 94 -1.65 -14.67 -2.19
C TYR A 94 -2.27 -15.30 -0.94
N ASN A 95 -1.57 -16.28 -0.37
CA ASN A 95 -1.38 -16.41 1.05
C ASN A 95 -0.80 -15.06 1.45
N SER A 96 -1.69 -14.07 1.45
CA SER A 96 -1.63 -12.94 2.33
C SER A 96 -1.80 -13.60 3.69
N ASP A 97 -0.75 -14.30 4.12
CA ASP A 97 -0.66 -14.91 5.42
C ASP A 97 -1.11 -13.82 6.36
N VAL A 98 -2.14 -14.14 7.14
CA VAL A 98 -2.71 -13.18 8.06
C VAL A 98 -1.56 -12.69 8.93
N LEU A 99 -1.18 -11.42 8.76
CA LEU A 99 -0.10 -10.84 9.52
C LEU A 99 -0.48 -10.87 10.99
N ILE A 100 -1.69 -10.37 11.27
CA ILE A 100 -2.25 -10.29 12.61
C ILE A 100 -3.77 -10.46 12.55
N PHE A 101 -4.29 -11.19 13.53
CA PHE A 101 -5.67 -11.05 13.99
C PHE A 101 -5.72 -9.92 15.02
N GLY A 102 -6.29 -8.80 14.60
CA GLY A 102 -6.49 -7.59 15.40
C GLY A 102 -7.70 -7.69 16.33
N ASN A 103 -8.11 -6.56 16.88
CA ASN A 103 -9.29 -6.51 17.75
C ASN A 103 -10.56 -6.93 16.99
N ASN A 104 -11.49 -7.56 17.71
CA ASN A 104 -12.78 -8.03 17.18
C ASN A 104 -12.64 -8.98 15.97
N GLY A 105 -11.51 -9.70 15.86
CA GLY A 105 -11.25 -10.60 14.73
C GLY A 105 -10.90 -9.89 13.43
N LYS A 106 -10.58 -8.59 13.47
CA LYS A 106 -10.14 -7.83 12.28
C LYS A 106 -8.90 -8.49 11.69
N ILE A 107 -9.04 -9.04 10.50
CA ILE A 107 -7.94 -9.68 9.79
C ILE A 107 -7.09 -8.59 9.13
N ILE A 108 -5.83 -8.52 9.52
CA ILE A 108 -4.85 -7.61 8.92
C ILE A 108 -3.91 -8.45 8.06
N LYS A 109 -3.90 -8.14 6.77
CA LYS A 109 -3.14 -8.85 5.74
C LYS A 109 -2.82 -7.90 4.60
N ALA A 110 -1.81 -8.24 3.79
CA ALA A 110 -1.55 -7.50 2.56
C ALA A 110 -2.78 -7.50 1.65
N ARG A 111 -3.21 -6.32 1.22
CA ARG A 111 -4.32 -6.13 0.27
C ARG A 111 -3.83 -5.88 -1.14
N THR A 112 -2.60 -5.41 -1.30
CA THR A 112 -1.99 -5.10 -2.59
C THR A 112 -0.67 -5.84 -2.74
N ARG A 113 -0.23 -6.04 -3.98
CA ARG A 113 1.06 -6.66 -4.27
C ARG A 113 2.24 -5.88 -3.69
N ASN A 114 2.15 -4.55 -3.68
CA ASN A 114 3.19 -3.71 -3.09
C ASN A 114 3.26 -3.87 -1.56
N GLN A 115 2.13 -4.11 -0.88
CA GLN A 115 2.13 -4.47 0.55
C GLN A 115 2.70 -5.88 0.77
N GLN A 116 2.40 -6.83 -0.11
CA GLN A 116 3.03 -8.16 -0.04
C GLN A 116 4.55 -8.06 -0.22
N ARG A 117 5.00 -7.30 -1.22
CA ARG A 117 6.42 -7.04 -1.46
C ARG A 117 7.08 -6.36 -0.26
N LEU A 118 6.42 -5.41 0.38
CA LEU A 118 6.91 -4.78 1.62
C LEU A 118 7.17 -5.82 2.72
N ILE A 119 6.26 -6.78 2.89
CA ILE A 119 6.42 -7.88 3.86
C ILE A 119 7.59 -8.78 3.46
N ASP A 120 7.61 -9.26 2.22
CA ASP A 120 8.60 -10.19 1.70
C ASP A 120 10.04 -9.62 1.74
N GLU A 121 10.19 -8.31 1.48
CA GLU A 121 11.48 -7.63 1.53
C GLU A 121 11.95 -7.38 2.96
N ALA A 122 11.04 -7.11 3.90
CA ALA A 122 11.42 -6.88 5.29
C ALA A 122 11.89 -8.15 6.02
N GLU A 123 11.45 -9.33 5.59
CA GLU A 123 11.97 -10.60 6.13
C GLU A 123 13.42 -10.86 5.71
N LYS A 124 13.89 -10.22 4.62
CA LYS A 124 15.21 -10.46 4.02
C LYS A 124 16.23 -9.37 4.31
N ASN A 125 15.77 -8.20 4.75
CA ASN A 125 16.60 -7.00 4.87
C ASN A 125 16.40 -6.35 6.24
N ASP A 126 17.50 -6.04 6.94
CA ASP A 126 17.46 -5.33 8.23
C ASP A 126 17.00 -3.87 8.10
N LEU A 127 17.17 -3.27 6.92
CA LEU A 127 16.78 -1.89 6.62
C LEU A 127 16.03 -1.84 5.29
N LEU A 128 14.84 -1.22 5.30
CA LEU A 128 13.98 -1.11 4.14
C LEU A 128 13.40 0.30 4.02
N PHE A 129 13.40 0.85 2.81
CA PHE A 129 12.75 2.12 2.48
C PHE A 129 11.47 1.86 1.70
N ALA A 130 10.33 2.10 2.33
CA ALA A 130 9.02 2.00 1.69
C ALA A 130 8.59 3.37 1.14
N VAL A 131 8.78 3.60 -0.15
CA VAL A 131 8.41 4.85 -0.82
C VAL A 131 7.12 4.68 -1.60
N GLY A 132 6.21 5.65 -1.50
CA GLY A 132 4.99 5.67 -2.31
C GLY A 132 3.97 6.71 -1.85
N PRO A 133 2.89 6.94 -2.62
CA PRO A 133 1.87 7.96 -2.31
C PRO A 133 1.23 7.77 -0.94
N ALA A 134 0.68 8.85 -0.37
CA ALA A 134 -0.15 8.78 0.83
C ALA A 134 -1.35 7.84 0.62
N GLY A 135 -1.81 7.20 1.70
CA GLY A 135 -2.99 6.30 1.65
C GLY A 135 -2.74 4.89 1.09
N THR A 136 -1.51 4.54 0.68
CA THR A 136 -1.17 3.21 0.15
C THR A 136 -0.95 2.12 1.23
N GLY A 137 -1.12 2.48 2.51
CA GLY A 137 -1.05 1.54 3.64
C GLY A 137 0.35 1.11 4.04
N LYS A 138 1.40 1.83 3.63
CA LYS A 138 2.82 1.54 3.96
C LYS A 138 3.03 1.47 5.47
N THR A 139 2.71 2.56 6.17
CA THR A 139 2.86 2.70 7.62
C THR A 139 2.02 1.68 8.37
N TYR A 140 0.76 1.50 7.98
CA TYR A 140 -0.14 0.53 8.60
C TYR A 140 0.36 -0.91 8.46
N THR A 141 0.86 -1.30 7.28
CA THR A 141 1.42 -2.63 7.03
C THR A 141 2.72 -2.83 7.82
N ALA A 142 3.59 -1.82 7.88
CA ALA A 142 4.81 -1.87 8.67
C ALA A 142 4.53 -2.04 10.17
N ILE A 143 3.55 -1.30 10.73
CA ILE A 143 3.13 -1.46 12.13
C ILE A 143 2.58 -2.87 12.37
N ALA A 144 1.82 -3.43 11.42
CA ALA A 144 1.35 -4.82 11.52
C ALA A 144 2.51 -5.83 11.55
N MET A 145 3.55 -5.62 10.75
CA MET A 145 4.74 -6.47 10.78
C MET A 145 5.49 -6.34 12.12
N ALA A 146 5.64 -5.11 12.64
CA ALA A 146 6.28 -4.88 13.93
C ALA A 146 5.54 -5.55 15.09
N VAL A 147 4.20 -5.46 15.11
CA VAL A 147 3.38 -6.12 16.14
C VAL A 147 3.43 -7.64 16.01
N LYS A 148 3.52 -8.19 14.79
CA LYS A 148 3.71 -9.63 14.56
C LYS A 148 5.05 -10.09 15.13
N ALA A 149 6.13 -9.40 14.80
CA ALA A 149 7.48 -9.68 15.31
C ALA A 149 7.55 -9.61 16.84
N LEU A 150 6.89 -8.62 17.46
CA LEU A 150 6.81 -8.50 18.92
C LEU A 150 6.05 -9.68 19.55
N ARG A 151 4.91 -10.08 18.97
CA ARG A 151 4.12 -11.23 19.46
C ARG A 151 4.87 -12.55 19.34
N ASN A 152 5.64 -12.71 18.26
CA ASN A 152 6.49 -13.86 18.01
C ASN A 152 7.79 -13.85 18.83
N LYS A 153 8.04 -12.77 19.60
CA LYS A 153 9.26 -12.56 20.39
C LYS A 153 10.54 -12.48 19.54
N GLU A 154 10.42 -12.15 18.26
CA GLU A 154 11.53 -11.88 17.35
C GLU A 154 12.21 -10.55 17.72
N VAL A 155 11.41 -9.59 18.19
CA VAL A 155 11.89 -8.33 18.77
C VAL A 155 11.36 -8.17 20.19
N ARG A 156 12.07 -7.39 20.99
CA ARG A 156 11.68 -7.05 22.37
C ARG A 156 10.93 -5.72 22.45
N ARG A 157 11.04 -4.88 21.42
CA ARG A 157 10.56 -3.49 21.44
C ARG A 157 10.06 -3.05 20.07
N ILE A 158 9.07 -2.17 20.04
CA ILE A 158 8.65 -1.44 18.84
C ILE A 158 8.91 0.04 19.10
N ILE A 159 9.53 0.71 18.14
CA ILE A 159 9.78 2.16 18.20
C ILE A 159 9.16 2.78 16.96
N LEU A 160 8.12 3.58 17.16
CA LEU A 160 7.46 4.36 16.12
C LEU A 160 7.90 5.81 16.25
N THR A 161 8.41 6.38 15.18
CA THR A 161 8.91 7.73 15.20
C THR A 161 8.52 8.49 13.94
N ARG A 162 8.21 9.78 14.14
CA ARG A 162 7.83 10.72 13.08
C ARG A 162 8.64 12.00 13.28
N PRO A 163 9.10 12.69 12.23
CA PRO A 163 9.73 13.99 12.37
C PRO A 163 8.71 15.00 12.92
N ALA A 164 9.14 15.84 13.88
CA ALA A 164 8.28 16.82 14.56
C ALA A 164 7.83 17.99 13.66
N VAL A 165 8.22 18.00 12.40
CA VAL A 165 8.01 19.11 11.46
C VAL A 165 7.54 18.50 10.15
N GLU A 166 6.26 18.66 9.86
CA GLU A 166 5.71 18.43 8.53
C GLU A 166 6.05 19.66 7.66
N ALA A 167 6.22 19.46 6.35
CA ALA A 167 6.76 20.45 5.43
C ALA A 167 6.11 21.85 5.57
N GLY A 168 6.81 22.77 6.24
CA GLY A 168 6.49 24.20 6.26
C GLY A 168 5.86 24.77 7.54
N GLU A 169 5.50 23.97 8.54
CA GLU A 169 4.93 24.50 9.79
C GLU A 169 5.99 24.65 10.89
N LYS A 170 6.18 25.87 11.39
CA LYS A 170 6.86 26.06 12.68
C LYS A 170 5.93 25.48 13.74
N LEU A 171 6.42 24.57 14.58
CA LEU A 171 5.71 24.06 15.75
C LEU A 171 5.15 25.27 16.52
N GLY A 172 3.87 25.57 16.31
CA GLY A 172 3.25 26.79 16.82
C GLY A 172 3.15 26.75 18.34
N PHE A 173 2.85 27.90 18.92
CA PHE A 173 2.58 28.05 20.36
C PHE A 173 1.23 27.42 20.73
N LEU A 174 1.11 26.10 20.66
CA LEU A 174 0.05 25.41 21.40
C LEU A 174 0.38 25.55 22.89
N PRO A 175 -0.54 25.99 23.77
CA PRO A 175 -0.35 25.92 25.22
C PRO A 175 -0.39 24.45 25.66
N GLY A 176 0.46 24.06 26.62
CA GLY A 176 0.56 22.67 27.09
C GLY A 176 2.00 22.14 27.15
N ASP A 177 2.18 20.96 27.73
CA ASP A 177 3.50 20.30 27.82
C ASP A 177 3.94 19.81 26.42
N VAL A 178 5.24 19.62 26.20
CA VAL A 178 5.81 19.24 24.88
C VAL A 178 5.13 18.01 24.30
N LYS A 179 4.70 17.09 25.17
CA LYS A 179 3.97 15.87 24.81
C LYS A 179 2.59 16.16 24.23
N GLU A 180 1.80 17.01 24.88
CA GLU A 180 0.44 17.38 24.45
C GLU A 180 0.41 18.07 23.08
N LYS A 181 1.50 18.76 22.70
CA LYS A 181 1.63 19.41 21.39
C LYS A 181 2.00 18.44 20.27
N LEU A 182 2.66 17.33 20.61
CA LEU A 182 3.13 16.33 19.65
C LEU A 182 2.08 15.22 19.43
N ASP A 183 1.22 15.00 20.42
CA ASP A 183 0.20 13.95 20.42
C ASP A 183 -0.70 13.95 19.16
N PRO A 184 -1.18 15.10 18.62
CA PRO A 184 -2.00 15.09 17.40
C PRO A 184 -1.30 14.48 16.18
N TYR A 185 0.02 14.65 16.04
CA TYR A 185 0.80 14.14 14.91
C TYR A 185 1.10 12.64 15.03
N LEU A 186 1.12 12.14 16.27
CA LEU A 186 1.37 10.74 16.60
C LEU A 186 0.08 9.93 16.67
N GLN A 187 -1.09 10.58 16.76
CA GLN A 187 -2.40 9.95 16.85
C GLN A 187 -2.65 8.84 15.81
N PRO A 188 -2.30 9.00 14.52
CA PRO A 188 -2.48 7.94 13.53
C PRO A 188 -1.73 6.65 13.86
N LEU A 189 -0.59 6.75 14.55
CA LEU A 189 0.20 5.59 14.99
C LEU A 189 -0.48 4.87 16.17
N TYR A 190 -1.06 5.63 17.11
CA TYR A 190 -1.86 5.07 18.20
C TYR A 190 -3.10 4.35 17.66
N ASP A 191 -3.81 4.97 16.72
CA ASP A 191 -5.02 4.39 16.11
C ASP A 191 -4.69 3.07 15.39
N ALA A 192 -3.58 3.04 14.63
CA ALA A 192 -3.12 1.82 13.97
C ALA A 192 -2.78 0.70 14.97
N LEU A 193 -2.16 1.00 16.11
CA LEU A 193 -1.88 0.00 17.15
C LEU A 193 -3.15 -0.48 17.85
N ASN A 194 -4.12 0.41 18.09
CA ASN A 194 -5.42 0.07 18.68
C ASN A 194 -6.25 -0.88 17.82
N ASP A 195 -6.11 -0.80 16.50
CA ASP A 195 -6.70 -1.79 15.59
C ASP A 195 -6.11 -3.20 15.78
N MET A 196 -4.84 -3.27 16.17
CA MET A 196 -4.06 -4.50 16.19
C MET A 196 -4.04 -5.18 17.56
N MET A 197 -4.25 -4.42 18.63
CA MET A 197 -4.10 -4.91 20.01
C MET A 197 -5.18 -4.34 20.94
N PRO A 198 -5.62 -5.07 21.98
CA PRO A 198 -6.56 -4.54 22.95
C PRO A 198 -5.98 -3.30 23.65
N LEU A 199 -6.77 -2.24 23.79
CA LEU A 199 -6.35 -0.95 24.35
C LEU A 199 -5.65 -1.10 25.71
N LYS A 200 -6.20 -1.92 26.62
CA LYS A 200 -5.59 -2.19 27.93
C LYS A 200 -4.18 -2.76 27.81
N LYS A 201 -3.96 -3.70 26.89
CA LYS A 201 -2.65 -4.32 26.64
C LYS A 201 -1.70 -3.33 26.00
N LEU A 202 -2.19 -2.53 25.04
CA LEU A 202 -1.39 -1.49 24.40
C LEU A 202 -0.86 -0.48 25.43
N ASN A 203 -1.72 0.02 26.32
CA ASN A 203 -1.33 0.97 27.36
C ASN A 203 -0.24 0.40 28.28
N THR A 204 -0.39 -0.85 28.72
CA THR A 204 0.65 -1.53 29.52
C THR A 204 1.99 -1.60 28.78
N LEU A 205 1.99 -1.97 27.50
CA LEU A 205 3.22 -2.05 26.70
C LEU A 205 3.87 -0.69 26.47
N ILE A 206 3.09 0.39 26.41
CA ILE A 206 3.59 1.75 26.32
C ILE A 206 4.20 2.19 27.66
N GLU A 207 3.52 1.93 28.77
CA GLU A 207 4.00 2.24 30.13
C GLU A 207 5.29 1.49 30.47
N GLU A 208 5.40 0.22 30.06
CA GLU A 208 6.62 -0.60 30.21
C GLU A 208 7.74 -0.21 29.24
N GLY A 209 7.49 0.69 28.29
CA GLY A 209 8.45 1.12 27.27
C GLY A 209 8.77 0.07 26.21
N VAL A 210 7.95 -0.99 26.11
CA VAL A 210 8.03 -2.01 25.05
C VAL A 210 7.60 -1.41 23.72
N ILE A 211 6.54 -0.59 23.71
CA ILE A 211 6.13 0.20 22.55
C ILE A 211 6.41 1.67 22.85
N GLN A 212 7.25 2.30 22.02
CA GLN A 212 7.63 3.70 22.18
C GLN A 212 7.16 4.49 20.96
N ILE A 213 6.41 5.56 21.20
CA ILE A 213 5.94 6.46 20.16
C ILE A 213 6.48 7.84 20.51
N ALA A 214 7.46 8.32 19.75
CA ALA A 214 8.16 9.56 20.07
C ALA A 214 8.78 10.22 18.82
N PRO A 215 8.98 11.54 18.82
CA PRO A 215 9.65 12.23 17.72
C PRO A 215 11.07 11.74 17.49
N ILE A 216 11.57 11.88 16.26
CA ILE A 216 12.90 11.38 15.86
C ILE A 216 14.04 11.98 16.70
N ALA A 217 13.86 13.22 17.21
CA ALA A 217 14.83 13.88 18.08
C ALA A 217 15.16 13.08 19.35
N PHE A 218 14.21 12.29 19.87
CA PHE A 218 14.37 11.46 21.06
C PHE A 218 15.21 10.20 20.79
N MET A 219 15.53 9.90 19.53
CA MET A 219 16.35 8.74 19.16
C MET A 219 17.85 9.04 19.18
N ARG A 220 18.25 10.32 19.26
CA ARG A 220 19.66 10.73 19.23
C ARG A 220 20.45 10.11 20.38
N GLY A 221 21.56 9.45 20.05
CA GLY A 221 22.47 8.84 21.03
C GLY A 221 21.97 7.53 21.64
N ARG A 222 20.86 6.97 21.15
CA ARG A 222 20.34 5.68 21.62
C ARG A 222 20.89 4.53 20.78
N THR A 223 21.19 3.42 21.45
CA THR A 223 21.37 2.13 20.78
C THR A 223 20.01 1.43 20.71
N LEU A 224 19.58 1.09 19.50
CA LEU A 224 18.27 0.51 19.25
C LEU A 224 18.34 -1.02 19.13
N ASP A 225 18.77 -1.68 20.20
CA ASP A 225 18.91 -3.14 20.20
C ASP A 225 17.55 -3.86 20.26
N SER A 226 17.49 -5.04 19.61
CA SER A 226 16.36 -5.96 19.59
C SER A 226 15.01 -5.28 19.36
N ALA A 227 14.98 -4.29 18.46
CA ALA A 227 13.82 -3.41 18.25
C ALA A 227 13.39 -3.40 16.78
N PHE A 228 12.07 -3.38 16.56
CA PHE A 228 11.51 -3.01 15.26
C PHE A 228 11.29 -1.50 15.24
N VAL A 229 12.00 -0.80 14.35
CA VAL A 229 11.95 0.67 14.27
C VAL A 229 11.24 1.08 12.99
N ILE A 230 10.22 1.93 13.13
CA ILE A 230 9.48 2.52 12.00
C ILE A 230 9.67 4.02 12.07
N LEU A 231 10.29 4.57 11.03
CA LEU A 231 10.37 6.00 10.77
C LEU A 231 9.33 6.34 9.71
N ASP A 232 8.26 7.00 10.14
CA ASP A 232 7.16 7.51 9.29
C ASP A 232 7.32 9.00 8.99
#